data_AF-A0A2V3A616-F1
#
_entry.id   AF-A0A2V3A616-F1
#
_cell.length_a   1.000
_cell.length_b   1.000
_cell.length_c   1.000
_cell.angle_alpha   90.00
_cell.angle_beta   90.00
_cell.angle_gamma   90.00
#
_symmetry.space_group_name_H-M   'P 1'
#
loop_
_entity.id
_entity.type
_entity.pdbx_description
1 polymer ?
#
loop_
_entity_poly.entity_id
_entity_poly.type
_entity_poly.pdbx_seq_one_letter_code
_entity_poly.pdbx_strand_id
1 'polypeptide(L)' 'MLLSNAWKTYEADKRIEGFSPYTLKAYGVQAKLLISYFEDAKITTLTTGKLKDTSPIQVI' A
#
# COMPACT_ATOMS: atom_id res chain seq x y z
N MET A 1 -1.66 7.15 11.76
CA MET A 1 -1.31 7.61 10.40
C MET A 1 -2.34 7.06 9.40
N LEU A 2 -2.76 7.85 8.41
CA LEU A 2 -3.62 7.37 7.29
C LEU A 2 -2.80 6.54 6.31
N LEU A 3 -3.44 5.66 5.54
CA LEU A 3 -2.77 4.83 4.52
C LEU A 3 -2.03 5.68 3.47
N SER A 4 -2.62 6.79 3.03
CA SER A 4 -2.02 7.73 2.08
C SER A 4 -0.74 8.37 2.62
N ASN A 5 -0.70 8.71 3.91
CA ASN A 5 0.50 9.23 4.55
C ASN A 5 1.56 8.14 4.78
N ALA A 6 1.13 6.91 5.05
CA ALA A 6 2.02 5.75 5.12
C ALA A 6 2.73 5.52 3.78
N TRP A 7 1.95 5.53 2.69
CA TRP A 7 2.48 5.39 1.33
C TRP A 7 3.51 6.46 1.00
N LYS A 8 3.22 7.73 1.27
CA LYS A 8 4.17 8.84 1.01
C LYS A 8 5.49 8.64 1.75
N THR A 9 5.42 8.22 3.02
CA THR A 9 6.61 7.98 3.85
C THR A 9 7.41 6.79 3.29
N TYR A 10 6.73 5.67 3.04
CA TYR A 10 7.35 4.48 2.46
C TYR A 10 8.00 4.76 1.09
N GLU A 11 7.31 5.47 0.20
CA GLU A 11 7.84 5.81 -1.13
C GLU A 11 9.09 6.69 -1.04
N ALA A 12 9.11 7.65 -0.11
CA ALA A 12 10.28 8.50 0.12
C ALA A 12 11.47 7.67 0.62
N ASP A 13 11.26 6.80 1.61
CA ASP A 13 12.30 5.92 2.15
C ASP A 13 12.85 5.00 1.06
N LYS A 14 11.98 4.35 0.28
CA LYS A 14 12.40 3.43 -0.79
C LYS A 14 13.11 4.13 -1.94
N ARG A 15 12.76 5.39 -2.22
CA ARG A 15 13.51 6.21 -3.17
C ARG A 15 14.94 6.46 -2.69
N ILE A 16 15.13 6.75 -1.39
CA ILE A 16 16.46 6.95 -0.79
C ILE A 16 17.26 5.65 -0.79
N GLU A 17 16.61 4.50 -0.55
CA GLU A 17 17.21 3.16 -0.65
C GLU A 17 17.57 2.74 -2.09
N GLY A 18 17.25 3.54 -3.10
CA GLY A 18 17.63 3.28 -4.50
C GLY A 18 16.67 2.38 -5.27
N PHE A 19 15.42 2.24 -4.83
CA PHE A 19 14.42 1.50 -5.59
C PHE A 19 14.19 2.16 -6.96
N SER A 20 14.03 1.34 -8.01
CA SER A 20 13.80 1.87 -9.35
C SER A 20 12.46 2.63 -9.43
N PRO A 21 12.36 3.69 -10.25
CA PRO A 21 11.10 4.40 -10.46
C PRO A 21 9.96 3.49 -10.95
N TYR A 22 10.30 2.45 -11.73
CA TYR A 22 9.33 1.46 -12.20
C TYR A 22 8.76 0.61 -11.04
N THR A 23 9.63 0.15 -10.13
CA THR A 23 9.24 -0.58 -8.93
C THR A 23 8.32 0.26 -8.04
N LEU A 24 8.70 1.52 -7.78
CA LEU A 24 7.89 2.45 -6.98
C LEU A 24 6.54 2.73 -7.65
N LYS A 25 6.50 2.85 -8.98
CA LYS A 25 5.23 3.00 -9.72
C LYS A 25 4.32 1.79 -9.55
N ALA A 26 4.85 0.57 -9.64
CA ALA A 26 4.08 -0.65 -9.45
C ALA A 26 3.51 -0.75 -8.02
N TYR A 27 4.34 -0.49 -7.01
CA TYR A 27 3.88 -0.45 -5.61
C TYR A 27 2.86 0.66 -5.38
N GLY A 28 2.99 1.80 -6.05
CA GLY A 28 2.02 2.90 -5.96
C GLY A 28 0.66 2.53 -6.51
N VAL A 29 0.57 1.67 -7.53
CA VAL A 29 -0.71 1.12 -8.00
C VAL A 29 -1.35 0.24 -6.91
N GLN A 30 -0.58 -0.65 -6.30
CA GLN A 30 -1.06 -1.52 -5.21
C GLN A 30 -1.51 -0.70 -4.00
N ALA A 31 -0.74 0.30 -3.60
CA ALA A 31 -1.09 1.20 -2.49
C ALA A 31 -2.37 2.00 -2.77
N LYS A 32 -2.54 2.51 -4.00
CA LYS A 32 -3.77 3.21 -4.40
C LYS A 32 -5.00 2.32 -4.29
N LEU A 33 -4.92 1.06 -4.71
CA LEU A 33 -6.01 0.09 -4.57
C LEU A 33 -6.38 -0.12 -3.10
N LEU A 34 -5.39 -0.35 -2.23
CA LEU A 34 -5.61 -0.47 -0.79
C LEU A 34 -6.23 0.79 -0.18
N ILE A 35 -5.72 1.97 -0.53
CA ILE A 35 -6.24 3.25 -0.05
C ILE A 35 -7.71 3.41 -0.48
N SER A 36 -8.04 3.09 -1.73
CA SER A 36 -9.41 3.18 -2.22
C SER A 36 -10.36 2.20 -1.55
N TYR A 37 -9.91 0.96 -1.34
CA TYR A 37 -10.74 -0.10 -0.75
C TYR A 37 -11.05 0.17 0.73
N PHE A 38 -10.08 0.71 1.48
CA PHE A 38 -10.23 1.04 2.89
C PHE A 38 -10.55 2.50 3.16
N GLU A 39 -10.97 3.28 2.14
CA GLU A 39 -11.37 4.69 2.28
C GLU A 39 -10.32 5.55 3.02
N ASP A 40 -9.04 5.38 2.67
CA ASP A 40 -7.88 6.02 3.30
C ASP A 40 -7.85 5.88 4.85
N ALA A 41 -8.27 4.72 5.37
CA ALA A 41 -8.36 4.47 6.79
C ALA A 41 -7.04 4.70 7.56
N LYS A 42 -7.18 4.92 8.88
CA LYS A 42 -6.04 4.89 9.81
C LYS A 42 -5.44 3.48 9.81
N ILE A 43 -4.11 3.37 9.65
CA ILE A 43 -3.38 2.09 9.67
C ILE A 43 -3.72 1.24 10.90
N THR A 44 -3.88 1.87 12.06
CA THR A 44 -4.21 1.20 13.33
C THR A 44 -5.58 0.52 13.35
N THR A 45 -6.43 0.77 12.35
CA THR A 45 -7.76 0.16 12.21
C THR A 45 -7.76 -1.03 11.23
N LEU A 46 -6.64 -1.25 10.55
CA LEU A 46 -6.41 -2.38 9.66
C LEU A 46 -5.95 -3.57 10.49
N THR A 47 -6.53 -4.73 10.20
CA THR A 47 -6.12 -6.01 10.78
C THR A 47 -5.70 -6.94 9.67
N THR A 48 -4.87 -7.92 9.97
CA THR A 48 -4.47 -8.95 8.99
C THR A 48 -5.67 -9.70 8.41
N GLY A 49 -6.76 -9.84 9.16
CA GLY A 49 -8.04 -10.38 8.66
C GLY A 49 -8.60 -9.54 7.52
N LYS A 50 -8.73 -8.22 7.71
CA LYS A 50 -9.23 -7.29 6.69
C LYS A 50 -8.39 -7.27 5.41
N LEU A 51 -7.08 -7.51 5.53
CA LEU A 51 -6.17 -7.55 4.38
C LEU A 51 -6.36 -8.81 3.52
N LYS A 52 -6.75 -9.94 4.10
CA LYS A 52 -6.98 -11.19 3.34
C LYS A 52 -8.15 -11.07 2.37
N ASP A 53 -9.17 -10.30 2.74
CA ASP A 53 -10.35 -10.06 1.92
C ASP A 53 -10.04 -9.18 0.69
N THR A 54 -8.88 -8.53 0.66
CA THR A 54 -8.44 -7.66 -0.45
C THR A 54 -7.61 -8.35 -1.53
N SER A 55 -7.38 -9.67 -1.45
CA SER A 55 -6.63 -10.40 -2.47
C SER A 55 -7.55 -10.89 -3.60
N PRO A 56 -7.46 -10.35 -4.84
CA PRO A 56 -8.08 -10.97 -6.01
C PRO A 56 -7.25 -12.16 -6.54
N ILE A 57 -6.15 -12.54 -5.87
CA ILE A 57 -5.29 -13.62 -6.31
C ILE A 57 -5.62 -14.86 -5.48
N GLN A 58 -6.54 -15.68 -5.99
CA GLN A 58 -6.45 -17.12 -5.75
C GLN A 58 -5.09 -17.54 -6.33
N VAL A 59 -4.23 -18.05 -5.45
CA VAL A 59 -2.95 -18.65 -5.81
C VAL A 59 -3.22 -19.76 -6.81
N ILE A 60 -2.73 -19.59 -8.04
CA ILE A 60 -2.56 -20.65 -9.03
C ILE A 60 -1.34 -21.47 -8.63
#